data_AF-A0AAV5T8J2-F1
#
_entry.id   AF-A0AAV5T8J2-F1
#
_cell.length_a   1.000
_cell.length_b   1.000
_cell.length_c   1.000
_cell.angle_alpha   90.00
_cell.angle_beta   90.00
_cell.angle_gamma   90.00
#
_symmetry.space_group_name_H-M   'P 1'
#
loop_
_entity.id
_entity.type
_entity.pdbx_description
1 polymer ?
#
loop_
_entity_poly.entity_id
_entity_poly.type
_entity_poly.pdbx_seq_one_letter_code
_entity_poly.pdbx_strand_id
1 'polypeptide(L)' 'CHSRHPSRIVTIKCGPVQGTRIISEGELRVDAFLGIPFAEPPVGQLRFRKPVPPRPWTGVRQCTKFARRCVQKDY' A
#
# COMPACT_ATOMS: atom_id res chain seq x y z
N CYS A 1 -8.14 23.23 -1.62
CA CYS A 1 -8.30 21.95 -2.35
C CYS A 1 -6.96 21.22 -2.43
N HIS A 2 -6.86 19.97 -1.96
CA HIS A 2 -5.60 19.21 -2.00
C HIS A 2 -5.31 18.69 -3.41
N SER A 3 -4.17 19.06 -4.00
CA SER A 3 -3.72 18.45 -5.25
C SER A 3 -3.07 17.09 -4.99
N ARG A 4 -3.36 16.13 -5.88
CA ARG A 4 -2.79 14.78 -5.86
C ARG A 4 -1.94 14.58 -7.10
N HIS A 5 -0.66 14.29 -6.89
CA HIS A 5 0.28 14.00 -7.96
C HIS A 5 0.91 12.62 -7.75
N PRO A 6 1.46 11.96 -8.77
CA PRO A 6 2.26 10.75 -8.58
C PRO A 6 3.46 11.05 -7.66
N SER A 7 3.74 10.16 -6.70
CA SER A 7 4.99 10.24 -5.94
C SER A 7 6.19 9.77 -6.79
N ARG A 8 7.39 9.90 -6.24
CA ARG A 8 8.56 9.15 -6.73
C ARG A 8 8.31 7.64 -6.64
N ILE A 9 8.99 6.89 -7.51
CA ILE A 9 9.07 5.44 -7.40
C ILE A 9 10.10 5.09 -6.32
N VAL A 10 9.75 4.18 -5.43
CA VAL A 10 10.61 3.71 -4.34
C VAL A 10 10.75 2.20 -4.43
N THR A 11 11.98 1.70 -4.41
CA THR A 11 12.25 0.25 -4.40
C THR A 11 12.24 -0.27 -2.98
N ILE A 12 11.38 -1.25 -2.70
CA ILE A 12 11.34 -2.00 -1.44
C ILE A 12 11.75 -3.45 -1.67
N LYS A 13 11.92 -4.23 -0.60
CA LYS A 13 12.40 -5.64 -0.65
C LYS A 13 11.64 -6.53 -1.64
N CYS A 14 10.35 -6.25 -1.88
CA CYS A 14 9.47 -7.08 -2.70
C CYS A 14 9.25 -6.54 -4.11
N GLY A 15 9.77 -5.34 -4.44
CA GLY A 15 9.60 -4.70 -5.74
C GLY A 15 9.41 -3.19 -5.65
N PRO A 16 9.34 -2.48 -6.79
CA PRO A 16 9.14 -1.04 -6.80
C PRO A 16 7.67 -0.65 -6.56
N VAL A 17 7.46 0.46 -5.85
CA VAL A 17 6.14 1.03 -5.53
C VAL A 17 6.07 2.50 -5.89
N GLN A 18 4.87 2.98 -6.24
CA GLN A 18 4.57 4.39 -6.44
C GLN A 18 3.29 4.76 -5.71
N GLY A 19 3.34 5.82 -4.90
CA GLY A 19 2.21 6.35 -4.14
C GLY A 19 1.69 7.66 -4.72
N THR A 20 1.00 8.42 -3.88
CA THR A 20 0.44 9.73 -4.20
C THR A 20 1.12 10.80 -3.37
N ARG A 21 1.63 11.84 -4.01
CA ARG A 21 2.02 13.09 -3.39
C ARG A 21 0.78 13.94 -3.12
N ILE A 22 0.56 14.27 -1.85
CA ILE A 22 -0.52 15.14 -1.38
C ILE A 22 0.10 16.49 -1.02
N ILE A 23 -0.47 17.56 -1.56
CA ILE A 23 -0.07 18.94 -1.24
C ILE A 23 -1.24 19.61 -0.51
N SER A 24 -0.99 20.10 0.69
CA SER A 24 -1.96 20.82 1.52
C SER A 24 -1.77 22.33 1.46
N GLU A 25 -2.83 23.07 1.77
CA GLU A 25 -2.77 24.52 1.96
C GLU A 25 -1.80 24.82 3.13
N GLY A 26 -0.74 25.58 2.86
CA GLY A 26 0.38 25.79 3.79
C GLY A 26 1.67 25.04 3.46
N GLU A 27 1.89 24.65 2.20
CA GLU A 27 3.12 24.04 1.66
C GLU A 27 3.49 22.63 2.16
N LEU A 28 2.68 22.01 3.02
CA LEU A 28 2.94 20.65 3.45
C LEU A 28 2.81 19.67 2.27
N ARG A 29 3.90 18.97 1.97
CA ARG A 29 3.98 17.95 0.92
C ARG A 29 4.26 16.59 1.55
N VAL A 30 3.37 15.62 1.33
CA VAL A 30 3.50 14.26 1.86
C VAL A 30 3.42 13.26 0.72
N ASP A 31 4.38 12.35 0.62
CA ASP A 31 4.29 11.18 -0.25
C ASP A 31 3.62 10.03 0.52
N ALA A 32 2.39 9.69 0.15
CA ALA A 32 1.60 8.64 0.78
C ALA A 32 1.63 7.36 -0.07
N PHE A 33 2.13 6.26 0.52
CA PHE A 33 2.14 4.93 -0.09
C PHE A 33 1.16 4.01 0.64
N LEU A 34 0.03 3.71 0.00
CA LEU A 34 -1.10 2.99 0.57
C LEU A 34 -1.22 1.58 -0.02
N GLY A 35 -1.60 0.60 0.82
CA GLY A 35 -1.90 -0.76 0.35
C GLY A 35 -0.67 -1.57 -0.09
N ILE A 36 0.52 -1.27 0.43
CA ILE A 36 1.71 -2.11 0.23
C ILE A 36 1.50 -3.47 0.94
N PRO A 37 1.59 -4.60 0.25
CA PRO A 37 1.48 -5.91 0.88
C PRO A 37 2.73 -6.18 1.73
N PHE A 38 2.53 -6.60 2.98
CA PHE A 38 3.60 -7.01 3.89
C PHE A 38 3.60 -8.53 4.16
N ALA A 39 2.57 -9.23 3.70
CA ALA A 39 2.39 -10.67 3.81
C ALA A 39 1.47 -11.17 2.67
N GLU A 40 1.50 -12.47 2.41
CA GLU A 40 0.51 -13.13 1.56
C GLU A 40 -0.91 -13.01 2.16
N PRO A 41 -1.96 -12.91 1.33
CA PRO A 41 -3.34 -12.91 1.82
C PRO A 41 -3.64 -14.16 2.67
N PRO A 42 -4.10 -14.01 3.94
CA PRO A 42 -4.30 -15.13 4.87
C PRO A 42 -5.63 -15.85 4.60
N VAL A 43 -5.83 -16.30 3.36
CA VAL A 43 -7.04 -16.96 2.87
C VAL A 43 -6.78 -18.44 2.56
N GLY A 44 -7.84 -19.23 2.43
CA GLY A 44 -7.73 -20.67 2.19
C GLY A 44 -6.95 -21.37 3.31
N GLN A 45 -5.94 -22.16 2.92
CA GLN A 45 -5.09 -22.92 3.85
C GLN A 45 -4.19 -22.04 4.76
N LEU A 46 -4.04 -20.75 4.43
CA LEU A 46 -3.28 -19.80 5.24
C LEU A 46 -4.12 -19.19 6.38
N ARG A 47 -5.44 -19.40 6.39
CA ARG A 47 -6.29 -18.91 7.47
C ARG A 47 -5.84 -19.54 8.80
N PHE A 48 -5.72 -18.72 9.84
CA PHE A 48 -5.25 -19.11 11.18
C PHE A 48 -3.78 -19.59 11.24
N ARG A 49 -3.01 -19.44 10.15
CA ARG A 49 -1.56 -19.71 10.14
C ARG A 49 -0.78 -18.43 10.37
N LYS A 50 0.51 -18.58 10.68
CA LYS A 50 1.45 -17.45 10.73
C LYS A 50 1.49 -16.75 9.37
N PRO A 51 1.68 -15.41 9.34
CA PRO A 51 1.81 -14.68 8.09
C PRO A 51 3.01 -15.19 7.31
N VAL A 52 2.84 -15.32 5.99
CA VAL A 52 3.89 -15.70 5.05
C VAL A 52 4.35 -14.44 4.33
N PRO A 53 5.67 -14.21 4.13
CA PRO A 53 6.17 -13.06 3.37
C PRO A 53 5.53 -12.96 1.97
N PRO A 54 5.27 -11.75 1.46
CA PRO A 54 4.60 -11.57 0.18
C PRO A 54 5.54 -11.95 -0.97
N ARG A 55 4.97 -12.51 -2.03
CA ARG A 55 5.69 -12.77 -3.28
C ARG A 55 6.25 -11.46 -3.85
N PRO A 56 7.51 -11.46 -4.34
CA PRO A 56 8.04 -10.33 -5.08
C PRO A 56 7.21 -10.08 -6.35
N TRP A 57 7.22 -8.85 -6.84
CA TRP A 57 6.61 -8.47 -8.11
C TRP A 57 7.62 -7.75 -9.01
N THR A 58 7.40 -7.88 -10.31
CA THR A 58 8.08 -7.10 -11.34
C THR A 58 7.22 -5.90 -11.74
N GLY A 59 7.88 -4.81 -12.16
CA GLY A 59 7.20 -3.56 -12.50
C GLY A 59 6.72 -2.76 -11.29
N VAL A 60 6.27 -1.53 -11.55
CA VAL A 60 5.88 -0.57 -10.50
C VAL A 60 4.46 -0.89 -10.00
N ARG A 61 4.34 -1.19 -8.70
CA ARG A 61 3.03 -1.38 -8.06
C ARG A 61 2.45 -0.03 -7.63
N GLN A 62 1.22 0.24 -8.05
CA GLN A 62 0.50 1.45 -7.67
C GLN A 62 -0.08 1.31 -6.25
N CYS A 63 0.42 2.15 -5.35
CA CYS A 63 0.10 2.20 -3.92
C CYS A 63 -0.61 3.51 -3.58
N THR A 64 -1.68 3.80 -4.30
CA THR A 64 -2.43 5.07 -4.22
C THR A 64 -3.76 4.95 -3.47
N LYS A 65 -4.16 3.73 -3.09
CA LYS A 65 -5.45 3.41 -2.45
C LYS A 65 -5.25 2.49 -1.24
N PHE A 66 -6.12 2.63 -0.24
CA PHE A 66 -6.16 1.71 0.89
C PHE A 66 -6.53 0.29 0.44
N ALA A 67 -5.90 -0.70 1.07
CA ALA A 67 -6.31 -2.10 0.93
C ALA A 67 -7.60 -2.36 1.73
N ARG A 68 -8.21 -3.52 1.48
CA ARG A 68 -9.40 -3.95 2.23
C ARG A 68 -9.05 -4.12 3.71
N ARG A 69 -9.92 -3.61 4.60
CA ARG A 69 -9.81 -3.84 6.05
C ARG A 69 -10.04 -5.32 6.38
N CYS A 70 -9.51 -5.76 7.52
CA CYS A 70 -9.82 -7.08 8.06
C CYS A 70 -11.30 -7.19 8.42
N VAL A 71 -11.85 -8.40 8.29
CA VAL A 71 -13.22 -8.73 8.66
C VAL A 71 -13.47 -8.40 10.12
N GLN A 72 -14.53 -7.65 10.37
CA GLN A 72 -15.05 -7.29 11.70
C GLN A 72 -16.53 -6.93 11.56
N LYS A 73 -17.25 -6.86 12.68
CA LYS A 73 -18.62 -6.33 12.69
C LYS A 73 -18.56 -4.81 12.52
N ASP A 74 -19.43 -4.26 11.69
CA ASP A 74 -19.72 -2.83 11.69
C ASP A 74 -20.78 -2.59 12.79
N TYR A 75 -20.53 -1.63 13.68
CA TYR A 75 -21.44 -1.22 14.76
C TYR A 75 -22.07 0.11 14.40
#